data_AF-A0ABD2CAU8-F1
#
_entry.id   AF-A0ABD2CAU8-F1
#
_cell.length_a   1.000
_cell.length_b   1.000
_cell.length_c   1.000
_cell.angle_alpha   90.00
_cell.angle_beta   90.00
_cell.angle_gamma   90.00
#
_symmetry.space_group_name_H-M   'P 1'
#
loop_
_entity.id
_entity.type
_entity.pdbx_description
1 polymer ?
#
loop_
_entity_poly.entity_id
_entity_poly.type
_entity_poly.pdbx_seq_one_letter_code
_entity_poly.pdbx_strand_id
1 'polypeptide(L)'
;MLYCSVISEDGRPTWAAVLTILQPVVPRQPPLESVLVSEGRLLALYSVLLKRLPSCRDIREEGMLLINLIDWITAIKTTDIMEEKLPLLWAKACELAYRQCQYSENTVIAARALKGLARALIALADDAGQGWGILGAIGLRKGSQLSIRCKFLSRAIGVYCLAQLPESKCEHQIVRFTSHSPGVAPSRSPDPDTAEIRPSVEAIKAMQNLEGLLLNKQYVELKGDVERSIRLIRDSANSLHNAVVVIGALTGELYHQRYLHVLTE
;
A
#
# COMPACT_ATOMS: atom_id res chain seq x y z
N MET A 1 -4.31 33.01 25.80
CA MET A 1 -5.66 32.40 25.84
C MET A 1 -5.77 31.55 24.58
N LEU A 2 -5.44 30.25 24.67
CA LEU A 2 -5.38 29.34 23.53
C LEU A 2 -6.79 28.73 23.33
N TYR A 3 -7.48 29.16 22.29
CA TYR A 3 -8.73 28.53 21.85
C TYR A 3 -8.40 27.20 21.17
N CYS A 4 -8.55 26.10 21.91
CA CYS A 4 -8.68 24.77 21.33
C CYS A 4 -10.11 24.64 20.76
N SER A 5 -10.33 25.14 19.54
CA SER A 5 -11.61 24.97 18.86
C SER A 5 -11.40 24.42 17.46
N VAL A 6 -11.03 23.14 17.38
CA VAL A 6 -11.46 22.25 16.28
C VAL A 6 -11.55 20.82 16.84
N ILE A 7 -12.51 20.58 17.72
CA ILE A 7 -13.09 19.24 17.82
C ILE A 7 -14.23 19.26 16.79
N SER A 8 -14.13 18.39 15.79
CA SER A 8 -15.13 18.19 14.72
C SER A 8 -16.56 18.19 15.28
N GLU A 9 -17.54 18.67 14.51
CA GLU A 9 -18.96 18.83 14.91
C GLU A 9 -19.62 17.54 15.45
N ASP A 10 -19.01 16.36 15.26
CA ASP A 10 -19.45 15.07 15.80
C ASP A 10 -18.68 14.55 17.04
N GLY A 11 -17.74 15.33 17.60
CA GLY A 11 -16.91 14.90 18.74
C GLY A 11 -15.92 13.77 18.44
N ARG A 12 -15.81 13.33 17.18
CA ARG A 12 -14.93 12.23 16.77
C ARG A 12 -13.53 12.75 16.41
N PRO A 13 -12.45 12.18 16.99
CA PRO A 13 -11.09 12.59 16.65
C PRO A 13 -10.72 12.16 15.22
N THR A 14 -10.37 13.12 14.39
CA THR A 14 -9.91 12.91 13.00
C THR A 14 -8.40 13.09 12.88
N TRP A 15 -7.80 12.63 11.79
CA TRP A 15 -6.40 12.95 11.49
C TRP A 15 -6.16 14.46 11.39
N ALA A 16 -7.12 15.23 10.88
CA ALA A 16 -7.04 16.68 10.88
C ALA A 16 -6.91 17.25 12.30
N ALA A 17 -7.69 16.75 13.27
CA ALA A 17 -7.58 17.15 14.67
C ALA A 17 -6.22 16.77 15.30
N VAL A 18 -5.64 15.62 14.94
CA VAL A 18 -4.28 15.27 15.37
C VAL A 18 -3.25 16.28 14.85
N LEU A 19 -3.39 16.71 13.60
CA LEU A 19 -2.46 17.65 12.97
C LEU A 19 -2.54 19.07 13.53
N THR A 20 -3.67 19.48 14.13
CA THR A 20 -3.76 20.79 14.81
C THR A 20 -2.96 20.83 16.11
N ILE A 21 -2.84 19.69 16.79
CA ILE A 21 -2.11 19.55 18.06
C ILE A 21 -0.61 19.31 17.81
N LEU A 22 -0.28 18.58 16.75
CA LEU A 22 1.10 18.20 16.44
C LEU A 22 1.95 19.44 16.08
N GLN A 23 3.00 19.66 16.89
CA GLN A 23 3.99 20.71 16.63
C GLN A 23 4.87 20.36 15.42
N PRO A 24 5.41 21.36 14.71
CA PRO A 24 6.37 21.12 13.63
C PRO A 24 7.57 20.29 14.10
N VAL A 25 7.99 19.33 13.28
CA VAL A 25 9.17 18.51 13.57
C VAL A 25 10.42 19.37 13.39
N VAL A 26 11.18 19.54 14.47
CA VAL A 26 12.50 20.17 14.42
C VAL A 26 13.50 19.16 13.81
N PRO A 27 14.34 19.57 12.84
CA PRO A 27 15.39 18.71 12.29
C PRO A 27 16.28 18.11 13.39
N ARG A 28 16.55 16.81 13.32
CA ARG A 28 17.38 16.05 14.29
C ARG A 28 18.30 15.06 13.59
N GLN A 29 19.31 14.59 14.31
CA GLN A 29 20.22 13.51 13.89
C GLN A 29 20.24 12.41 14.97
N PRO A 30 19.78 11.17 14.67
CA PRO A 30 19.17 10.75 13.42
C PRO A 30 17.83 11.46 13.13
N PRO A 31 17.37 11.51 11.87
CA PRO A 31 16.05 12.04 11.53
C PRO A 31 14.94 11.33 12.30
N LEU A 32 13.93 12.09 12.75
CA LEU A 32 12.82 11.55 13.55
C LEU A 32 12.17 10.33 12.86
N GLU A 33 11.97 10.38 11.55
CA GLU A 33 11.32 9.31 10.80
C GLU A 33 12.10 7.99 10.89
N SER A 34 13.45 8.06 10.88
CA SER A 34 14.30 6.89 11.03
C SER A 34 14.11 6.23 12.40
N VAL A 35 14.01 7.03 13.46
CA VAL A 35 13.71 6.53 14.82
C VAL A 35 12.33 5.88 14.84
N LEU A 36 11.31 6.57 14.33
CA LEU A 36 9.92 6.06 14.33
C LEU A 36 9.78 4.76 13.51
N VAL A 37 10.49 4.64 12.38
CA VAL A 37 10.56 3.42 11.57
C VAL A 37 11.22 2.28 12.37
N SER A 38 12.39 2.55 12.97
CA SER A 38 13.14 1.53 13.72
C SER A 38 12.42 1.02 14.96
N GLU A 39 11.62 1.87 15.59
CA GLU A 39 10.82 1.54 16.79
C GLU A 39 9.39 1.07 16.47
N GLY A 40 8.97 1.06 15.20
CA GLY A 40 7.61 0.65 14.81
C GLY A 40 6.51 1.62 15.28
N ARG A 41 6.80 2.91 15.43
CA ARG A 41 5.85 3.96 15.86
C ARG A 41 5.00 4.46 14.68
N LEU A 42 4.22 3.56 14.09
CA LEU A 42 3.58 3.78 12.78
C LEU A 42 2.56 4.93 12.75
N LEU A 43 1.75 5.12 13.80
CA LEU A 43 0.80 6.24 13.85
C LEU A 43 1.50 7.60 13.96
N ALA A 44 2.61 7.66 14.70
CA ALA A 44 3.43 8.86 14.78
C ALA A 44 4.13 9.14 13.43
N LEU A 45 4.66 8.10 12.78
CA LEU A 45 5.26 8.21 11.45
C LEU A 45 4.24 8.74 10.43
N TYR A 46 3.01 8.20 10.45
CA TYR A 46 1.92 8.66 9.59
C TYR A 46 1.55 10.12 9.88
N SER A 47 1.46 10.52 11.15
CA SER A 47 1.19 11.91 11.53
C SER A 47 2.26 12.87 11.01
N VAL A 48 3.53 12.48 11.12
CA VAL A 48 4.66 13.27 10.63
C VAL A 48 4.63 13.41 9.11
N LEU A 49 4.34 12.32 8.39
CA LEU A 49 4.14 12.34 6.94
C LEU A 49 3.03 13.33 6.55
N LEU A 50 1.85 13.21 7.17
CA LEU A 50 0.71 14.08 6.92
C LEU A 50 1.01 15.55 7.23
N LYS A 51 1.80 15.83 8.28
CA LYS A 51 2.20 17.20 8.63
C LYS A 51 3.19 17.79 7.62
N ARG A 52 3.99 16.95 6.96
CA ARG A 52 4.99 17.37 5.96
C ARG A 52 4.39 17.63 4.59
N LEU A 53 3.37 16.88 4.18
CA LEU A 53 2.78 16.96 2.84
C LEU A 53 2.37 18.39 2.42
N PRO A 54 1.67 19.18 3.26
CA PRO A 54 1.30 20.56 2.89
C PRO A 54 2.48 21.52 2.72
N SER A 55 3.67 21.14 3.18
CA SER A 55 4.90 21.95 3.07
C SER A 55 5.70 21.66 1.79
N CYS A 56 5.32 20.64 1.01
CA CYS A 56 5.91 20.38 -0.30
C CYS A 56 5.59 21.55 -1.24
N ARG A 57 6.62 22.15 -1.83
CA ARG A 57 6.49 23.32 -2.70
C ARG A 57 5.93 22.97 -4.08
N ASP A 58 6.23 21.76 -4.55
CA ASP A 58 5.78 21.26 -5.84
C ASP A 58 5.64 19.72 -5.83
N ILE A 59 5.20 19.18 -6.96
CA ILE A 59 4.99 17.75 -7.16
C ILE A 59 6.28 16.94 -7.06
N ARG A 60 7.45 17.54 -7.33
CA ARG A 60 8.75 16.85 -7.25
C ARG A 60 9.15 16.64 -5.80
N GLU A 61 8.96 17.63 -4.94
CA GLU A 61 9.15 17.47 -3.49
C GLU A 61 8.20 16.44 -2.89
N GLU A 62 6.93 16.44 -3.31
CA GLU A 62 5.97 15.39 -2.92
C GLU A 62 6.43 14.00 -3.42
N GLY A 63 6.99 13.92 -4.62
CA GLY A 63 7.56 12.71 -5.20
C GLY A 63 8.76 12.17 -4.41
N MET A 64 9.65 13.04 -3.94
CA MET A 64 10.74 12.64 -3.04
C MET A 64 10.20 12.07 -1.71
N LEU A 65 9.15 12.69 -1.17
CA LEU A 65 8.51 12.22 0.06
C LEU A 65 7.81 10.86 -0.14
N LEU A 66 7.21 10.61 -1.32
CA LEU A 66 6.70 9.30 -1.71
C LEU A 66 7.82 8.24 -1.76
N ILE A 67 8.98 8.55 -2.36
CA ILE A 67 10.10 7.59 -2.37
C ILE A 67 10.57 7.29 -0.93
N ASN A 68 10.72 8.31 -0.09
CA ASN A 68 11.05 8.10 1.33
C ASN A 68 10.01 7.22 2.05
N LEU A 69 8.73 7.39 1.74
CA LEU A 69 7.67 6.56 2.30
C LEU A 69 7.81 5.09 1.90
N ILE A 70 8.18 4.80 0.64
CA ILE A 70 8.47 3.42 0.20
C ILE A 70 9.67 2.85 0.94
N ASP A 71 10.72 3.65 1.15
CA ASP A 71 11.91 3.23 1.90
C ASP A 71 11.55 2.94 3.38
N TRP A 72 10.73 3.77 4.00
CA TRP A 72 10.21 3.54 5.36
C TRP A 72 9.38 2.26 5.44
N ILE A 73 8.44 2.05 4.51
CA ILE A 73 7.63 0.82 4.43
C ILE A 73 8.51 -0.41 4.33
N THR A 74 9.56 -0.34 3.52
CA THR A 74 10.51 -1.46 3.32
C THR A 74 11.35 -1.74 4.57
N ALA A 75 11.69 -0.70 5.34
CA ALA A 75 12.54 -0.81 6.52
C ALA A 75 11.80 -1.19 7.81
N ILE A 76 10.46 -1.10 7.85
CA ILE A 76 9.67 -1.44 9.04
C ILE A 76 9.79 -2.94 9.36
N LYS A 77 10.28 -3.25 10.56
CA LYS A 77 10.24 -4.59 11.14
C LYS A 77 8.84 -4.85 11.70
N THR A 78 8.01 -5.52 10.92
CA THR A 78 6.60 -5.72 11.27
C THR A 78 6.43 -6.79 12.35
N THR A 79 5.56 -6.50 13.32
CA THR A 79 5.06 -7.45 14.34
C THR A 79 3.53 -7.42 14.37
N ASP A 80 2.91 -8.44 14.97
CA ASP A 80 1.47 -8.56 15.21
C ASP A 80 0.83 -7.31 15.86
N ILE A 81 1.51 -6.65 16.80
CA ILE A 81 0.99 -5.46 17.51
C ILE A 81 0.85 -4.24 16.59
N MET A 82 1.62 -4.18 15.49
CA MET A 82 1.65 -3.00 14.61
C MET A 82 1.03 -3.23 13.22
N GLU A 83 0.75 -4.47 12.83
CA GLU A 83 0.31 -4.80 11.47
C GLU A 83 -0.98 -4.08 11.04
N GLU A 84 -1.93 -3.89 11.97
CA GLU A 84 -3.20 -3.17 11.77
C GLU A 84 -3.04 -1.67 11.43
N LYS A 85 -1.83 -1.10 11.54
CA LYS A 85 -1.54 0.32 11.25
C LYS A 85 -0.91 0.53 9.88
N LEU A 86 -0.34 -0.53 9.29
CA LEU A 86 0.35 -0.47 8.00
C LEU A 86 -0.52 0.01 6.83
N PRO A 87 -1.82 -0.33 6.75
CA PRO A 87 -2.66 0.11 5.63
C PRO A 87 -2.72 1.63 5.45
N LEU A 88 -2.53 2.41 6.51
CA LEU A 88 -2.45 3.88 6.43
C LEU A 88 -1.29 4.35 5.53
N LEU A 89 -0.12 3.73 5.69
CA LEU A 89 1.09 4.05 4.92
C LEU A 89 0.94 3.57 3.48
N TRP A 90 0.38 2.38 3.28
CA TRP A 90 0.19 1.78 1.95
C TRP A 90 -0.82 2.57 1.11
N ALA A 91 -1.97 2.92 1.69
CA ALA A 91 -2.97 3.74 1.02
C ALA A 91 -2.42 5.12 0.66
N LYS A 92 -1.68 5.75 1.59
CA LYS A 92 -1.05 7.05 1.33
C LYS A 92 0.01 6.97 0.23
N ALA A 93 0.79 5.89 0.16
CA ALA A 93 1.74 5.69 -0.93
C ALA A 93 1.03 5.60 -2.30
N CYS A 94 -0.09 4.89 -2.39
CA CYS A 94 -0.89 4.83 -3.62
C CYS A 94 -1.55 6.17 -3.97
N GLU A 95 -2.05 6.91 -2.99
CA GLU A 95 -2.61 8.25 -3.19
C GLU A 95 -1.54 9.23 -3.71
N LEU A 96 -0.34 9.22 -3.15
CA LEU A 96 0.76 10.05 -3.64
C LEU A 96 1.21 9.59 -5.03
N ALA A 97 1.23 8.29 -5.31
CA ALA A 97 1.51 7.79 -6.66
C ALA A 97 0.45 8.26 -7.67
N TYR A 98 -0.84 8.33 -7.27
CA TYR A 98 -1.89 8.91 -8.09
C TYR A 98 -1.62 10.37 -8.42
N ARG A 99 -1.27 11.18 -7.40
CA ARG A 99 -0.94 12.59 -7.58
C ARG A 99 0.27 12.78 -8.50
N GLN A 100 1.29 11.93 -8.41
CA GLN A 100 2.40 11.93 -9.38
C GLN A 100 1.91 11.69 -10.81
N CYS A 101 0.95 10.80 -11.04
CA CYS A 101 0.34 10.64 -12.36
C CYS A 101 -0.47 11.86 -12.83
N GLN A 102 -1.12 12.58 -11.92
CA GLN A 102 -1.96 13.73 -12.27
C GLN A 102 -1.16 15.00 -12.58
N TYR A 103 -0.06 15.23 -11.85
CA TYR A 103 0.60 16.53 -11.81
C TYR A 103 2.04 16.54 -12.34
N SER A 104 2.67 15.38 -12.53
CA SER A 104 4.02 15.30 -13.12
C SER A 104 3.96 15.16 -14.64
N GLU A 105 5.03 15.58 -15.32
CA GLU A 105 5.17 15.45 -16.78
C GLU A 105 5.21 13.99 -17.26
N ASN A 106 5.55 13.06 -16.38
CA ASN A 106 5.59 11.63 -16.64
C ASN A 106 5.27 10.81 -15.39
N THR A 107 5.07 9.51 -15.58
CA THR A 107 4.63 8.55 -14.57
C THR A 107 5.79 7.79 -13.90
N VAL A 108 7.06 8.14 -14.16
CA VAL A 108 8.22 7.34 -13.72
C VAL A 108 8.28 7.21 -12.20
N ILE A 109 8.03 8.30 -11.47
CA ILE A 109 8.04 8.28 -9.99
C ILE A 109 6.90 7.40 -9.47
N ALA A 110 5.69 7.54 -10.02
CA ALA A 110 4.53 6.72 -9.64
C ALA A 110 4.79 5.23 -9.88
N ALA A 111 5.29 4.88 -11.07
CA ALA A 111 5.58 3.50 -11.43
C ALA A 111 6.67 2.88 -10.54
N ARG A 112 7.74 3.64 -10.26
CA ARG A 112 8.80 3.21 -9.33
C ARG A 112 8.24 2.99 -7.93
N ALA A 113 7.43 3.90 -7.42
CA ALA A 113 6.84 3.80 -6.10
C ALA A 113 5.90 2.60 -5.99
N LEU A 114 5.01 2.39 -6.97
CA LEU A 114 4.10 1.25 -7.02
C LEU A 114 4.85 -0.08 -7.10
N LYS A 115 5.92 -0.15 -7.91
CA LYS A 115 6.76 -1.35 -8.01
C LYS A 115 7.51 -1.63 -6.71
N GLY A 116 8.03 -0.59 -6.07
CA GLY A 116 8.69 -0.67 -4.75
C GLY A 116 7.73 -1.14 -3.67
N LEU A 117 6.54 -0.55 -3.59
CA LEU A 117 5.48 -0.95 -2.67
C LEU A 117 5.07 -2.40 -2.89
N ALA A 118 4.77 -2.79 -4.13
CA ALA A 118 4.39 -4.17 -4.46
C ALA A 118 5.44 -5.18 -3.99
N ARG A 119 6.72 -4.91 -4.22
CA ARG A 119 7.84 -5.76 -3.78
C ARG A 119 7.89 -5.87 -2.26
N ALA A 120 7.80 -4.74 -1.54
CA ALA A 120 7.79 -4.73 -0.08
C ALA A 120 6.62 -5.55 0.49
N LEU A 121 5.42 -5.39 -0.07
CA LEU A 121 4.22 -6.08 0.41
C LEU A 121 4.21 -7.58 0.09
N ILE A 122 4.69 -7.98 -1.10
CA ILE A 122 4.83 -9.39 -1.44
C ILE A 122 5.88 -10.06 -0.56
N ALA A 123 7.02 -9.39 -0.32
CA ALA A 123 8.05 -9.89 0.60
C ALA A 123 7.53 -10.04 2.04
N LEU A 124 6.71 -9.09 2.50
CA LEU A 124 6.04 -9.14 3.79
C LEU A 124 5.05 -10.32 3.88
N ALA A 125 4.27 -10.54 2.83
CA ALA A 125 3.29 -11.64 2.78
C ALA A 125 3.93 -13.03 2.76
N ASP A 126 5.10 -13.14 2.13
CA ASP A 126 5.87 -14.38 2.01
C ASP A 126 6.84 -14.60 3.19
N ASP A 127 6.87 -13.68 4.15
CA ASP A 127 7.64 -13.77 5.40
C ASP A 127 9.16 -13.86 5.17
N ALA A 128 9.63 -13.41 4.01
CA ALA A 128 11.01 -13.55 3.55
C ALA A 128 12.04 -12.81 4.43
N GLY A 129 11.59 -11.96 5.35
CA GLY A 129 12.42 -11.26 6.33
C GLY A 129 12.67 -12.03 7.64
N GLN A 130 11.97 -13.14 7.89
CA GLN A 130 12.08 -13.92 9.13
C GLN A 130 12.90 -15.19 8.89
N GLY A 131 14.17 -15.01 8.51
CA GLY A 131 15.24 -16.00 8.66
C GLY A 131 15.02 -17.34 7.97
N TRP A 132 15.31 -17.41 6.67
CA TRP A 132 15.64 -18.68 6.00
C TRP A 132 17.04 -19.14 6.44
N GLY A 133 17.18 -19.50 7.72
CA GLY A 133 18.35 -20.18 8.25
C GLY A 133 18.12 -21.69 8.24
N ILE A 134 19.19 -22.45 8.00
CA ILE A 134 19.29 -23.93 7.99
C ILE A 134 18.64 -24.61 9.23
N LEU A 135 18.28 -23.87 10.28
CA LEU A 135 17.55 -24.34 11.47
C LEU A 135 16.05 -24.62 11.25
N GLY A 136 15.45 -24.20 10.12
CA GLY A 136 14.07 -24.53 9.78
C GLY A 136 13.82 -26.03 9.55
N ALA A 137 14.88 -26.81 9.28
CA ALA A 137 14.81 -28.27 9.11
C ALA A 137 14.67 -29.05 10.44
N ILE A 138 14.86 -28.40 11.61
CA ILE A 138 14.84 -29.04 12.94
C ILE A 138 13.52 -28.76 13.70
N GLY A 139 12.50 -28.22 13.04
CA GLY A 139 11.16 -28.07 13.63
C GLY A 139 11.00 -26.93 14.66
N LEU A 140 12.05 -26.16 14.94
CA LEU A 140 11.98 -24.94 15.75
C LEU A 140 11.62 -23.74 14.86
N ARG A 141 10.39 -23.70 14.35
CA ARG A 141 9.83 -22.45 13.81
C ARG A 141 9.62 -21.50 14.98
N LYS A 142 10.34 -20.37 15.04
CA LYS A 142 9.67 -19.16 15.51
C LYS A 142 8.57 -18.91 14.48
N GLY A 143 7.32 -19.17 14.88
CA GLY A 143 6.18 -18.90 14.02
C GLY A 143 6.26 -17.48 13.49
N SER A 144 5.74 -17.26 12.28
CA SER A 144 5.60 -15.91 11.75
C SER A 144 4.99 -15.00 12.81
N GLN A 145 5.59 -13.83 13.02
CA GLN A 145 5.00 -12.82 13.91
C GLN A 145 3.80 -12.10 13.26
N LEU A 146 3.46 -12.42 12.01
CA LEU A 146 2.37 -11.78 11.28
C LEU A 146 1.15 -12.67 11.25
N SER A 147 -0.02 -12.07 11.42
CA SER A 147 -1.28 -12.80 11.25
C SER A 147 -1.50 -13.18 9.79
N ILE A 148 -2.32 -14.21 9.58
CA ILE A 148 -2.78 -14.58 8.24
C ILE A 148 -3.54 -13.42 7.57
N ARG A 149 -4.24 -12.58 8.35
CA ARG A 149 -4.92 -11.38 7.84
C ARG A 149 -3.93 -10.38 7.26
N CYS A 150 -2.84 -10.07 7.99
CA CYS A 150 -1.80 -9.18 7.48
C CYS A 150 -1.12 -9.75 6.22
N LYS A 151 -0.77 -11.05 6.22
CA LYS A 151 -0.16 -11.69 5.05
C LYS A 151 -1.08 -11.64 3.83
N PHE A 152 -2.36 -11.93 4.01
CA PHE A 152 -3.38 -11.81 2.97
C PHE A 152 -3.48 -10.38 2.44
N LEU A 153 -3.68 -9.39 3.33
CA LEU A 153 -3.87 -7.99 2.94
C LEU A 153 -2.65 -7.45 2.19
N SER A 154 -1.45 -7.76 2.69
CA SER A 154 -0.19 -7.39 2.04
C SER A 154 -0.13 -7.97 0.63
N ARG A 155 -0.46 -9.25 0.45
CA ARG A 155 -0.49 -9.90 -0.86
C ARG A 155 -1.53 -9.23 -1.78
N ALA A 156 -2.75 -8.99 -1.31
CA ALA A 156 -3.81 -8.38 -2.10
C ALA A 156 -3.45 -6.97 -2.59
N ILE A 157 -2.92 -6.11 -1.70
CA ILE A 157 -2.51 -4.75 -2.06
C ILE A 157 -1.27 -4.76 -2.96
N GLY A 158 -0.32 -5.66 -2.72
CA GLY A 158 0.84 -5.83 -3.59
C GLY A 158 0.44 -6.23 -5.02
N VAL A 159 -0.51 -7.15 -5.15
CA VAL A 159 -1.09 -7.55 -6.44
C VAL A 159 -1.83 -6.38 -7.10
N TYR A 160 -2.63 -5.64 -6.33
CA TYR A 160 -3.31 -4.44 -6.82
C TYR A 160 -2.33 -3.40 -7.39
N CYS A 161 -1.19 -3.17 -6.72
CA CYS A 161 -0.15 -2.25 -7.18
C CYS A 161 0.48 -2.72 -8.51
N LEU A 162 0.82 -4.02 -8.63
CA LEU A 162 1.34 -4.57 -9.89
C LEU A 162 0.31 -4.48 -11.03
N ALA A 163 -0.98 -4.67 -10.71
CA ALA A 163 -2.06 -4.56 -11.69
C ALA A 163 -2.25 -3.13 -12.25
N GLN A 164 -1.61 -2.12 -11.64
CA GLN A 164 -1.57 -0.76 -12.20
C GLN A 164 -0.38 -0.51 -13.13
N LEU A 165 0.51 -1.50 -13.32
CA LEU A 165 1.73 -1.40 -14.11
C LEU A 165 1.66 -2.35 -15.32
N PRO A 166 0.87 -2.03 -16.35
CA PRO A 166 0.83 -2.83 -17.56
C PRO A 166 2.13 -2.72 -18.36
N GLU A 167 2.38 -3.72 -19.19
CA GLU A 167 3.39 -3.68 -20.23
C GLU A 167 2.83 -2.95 -21.45
N SER A 168 3.68 -2.16 -22.11
CA SER A 168 3.38 -1.47 -23.35
C SER A 168 4.49 -1.70 -24.36
N LYS A 169 4.15 -1.73 -25.65
CA LYS A 169 5.14 -1.70 -26.74
C LYS A 169 5.80 -0.31 -26.91
N CYS A 170 5.22 0.74 -26.31
CA CYS A 170 5.78 2.10 -26.32
C CYS A 170 6.90 2.25 -25.27
N GLU A 171 7.86 3.17 -25.53
CA GLU A 171 9.02 3.39 -24.64
C GLU A 171 8.66 3.98 -23.26
N HIS A 172 7.48 4.60 -23.12
CA HIS A 172 7.06 5.21 -21.87
C HIS A 172 6.37 4.22 -20.94
N GLN A 173 6.82 4.19 -19.68
CA GLN A 173 6.21 3.40 -18.62
C GLN A 173 4.74 3.83 -18.42
N ILE A 174 3.79 2.93 -18.68
CA ILE A 174 2.37 3.21 -18.47
C ILE A 174 2.00 2.88 -17.02
N VAL A 175 1.14 3.73 -16.44
CA VAL A 175 0.46 3.48 -15.17
C VAL A 175 -1.04 3.57 -15.43
N ARG A 176 -1.82 2.61 -14.94
CA ARG A 176 -3.28 2.73 -14.93
C ARG A 176 -3.65 3.68 -13.79
N PHE A 177 -4.12 4.89 -14.13
CA PHE A 177 -4.53 5.88 -13.12
C PHE A 177 -5.87 6.55 -13.41
N THR A 178 -6.63 6.10 -14.41
CA THR A 178 -8.02 6.52 -14.66
C THR A 178 -8.92 5.29 -14.75
N SER A 179 -10.23 5.49 -14.56
CA SER A 179 -11.20 4.41 -14.73
C SER A 179 -11.11 3.82 -16.15
N HIS A 180 -11.18 2.49 -16.24
CA HIS A 180 -11.07 1.72 -17.49
C HIS A 180 -9.76 1.88 -18.27
N SER A 181 -8.69 2.39 -17.64
CA SER A 181 -7.33 2.37 -18.23
C SER A 181 -6.95 0.94 -18.65
N PRO A 182 -6.36 0.74 -19.85
CA PRO A 182 -6.08 -0.58 -20.43
C PRO A 182 -5.03 -1.37 -19.64
N GLY A 183 -4.95 -2.69 -19.88
CA GLY A 183 -3.96 -3.57 -19.25
C GLY A 183 -4.40 -4.26 -17.94
N VAL A 184 -5.72 -4.41 -17.74
CA VAL A 184 -6.33 -5.10 -16.60
C VAL A 184 -5.99 -6.60 -16.60
N ALA A 185 -5.52 -7.12 -15.46
CA ALA A 185 -5.26 -8.55 -15.28
C ALA A 185 -6.55 -9.30 -14.85
N PRO A 186 -6.81 -10.54 -15.33
CA PRO A 186 -6.11 -11.26 -16.39
C PRO A 186 -6.75 -10.97 -17.76
N SER A 187 -5.94 -10.60 -18.74
CA SER A 187 -6.40 -10.56 -20.13
C SER A 187 -6.31 -11.99 -20.69
N ARG A 188 -7.44 -12.70 -20.76
CA ARG A 188 -7.55 -13.93 -21.56
C ARG A 188 -7.89 -13.53 -23.02
N SER A 189 -6.84 -13.14 -23.76
CA SER A 189 -6.72 -12.81 -25.20
C SER A 189 -7.73 -11.82 -25.83
N PRO A 190 -7.24 -10.90 -26.67
CA PRO A 190 -7.06 -11.20 -28.09
C PRO A 190 -5.58 -11.39 -28.44
N ASP A 191 -5.29 -11.87 -29.65
CA ASP A 191 -3.98 -12.26 -30.20
C ASP A 191 -2.80 -11.45 -29.59
N PRO A 192 -1.81 -12.10 -28.93
CA PRO A 192 -0.69 -11.44 -28.25
C PRO A 192 0.11 -10.48 -29.14
N ASP A 193 0.03 -10.63 -30.46
CA ASP A 193 0.68 -9.72 -31.41
C ASP A 193 -0.09 -8.41 -31.66
N THR A 194 -1.38 -8.34 -31.30
CA THR A 194 -2.27 -7.20 -31.61
C THR A 194 -2.50 -6.21 -30.47
N ALA A 195 -2.33 -6.61 -29.20
CA ALA A 195 -2.57 -5.72 -28.07
C ALA A 195 -1.36 -4.80 -27.80
N GLU A 196 -1.56 -3.49 -27.90
CA GLU A 196 -0.53 -2.47 -27.60
C GLU A 196 -0.18 -2.40 -26.11
N ILE A 197 -1.18 -2.62 -25.24
CA ILE A 197 -1.06 -2.56 -23.78
C ILE A 197 -1.65 -3.85 -23.19
N ARG A 198 -0.86 -4.52 -22.35
CA ARG A 198 -1.23 -5.80 -21.74
C ARG A 198 -0.88 -5.83 -20.25
N PRO A 199 -1.53 -6.70 -19.44
CA PRO A 199 -1.11 -6.88 -18.06
C PRO A 199 0.34 -7.35 -18.00
N SER A 200 1.11 -6.88 -17.02
CA SER A 200 2.49 -7.34 -16.86
C SER A 200 2.56 -8.79 -16.42
N VAL A 201 3.63 -9.49 -16.82
CA VAL A 201 3.89 -10.87 -16.39
C VAL A 201 3.96 -10.96 -14.86
N GLU A 202 4.54 -9.94 -14.21
CA GLU A 202 4.59 -9.82 -12.74
C GLU A 202 3.17 -9.78 -12.13
N ALA A 203 2.25 -8.97 -12.69
CA ALA A 203 0.87 -8.89 -12.22
C ALA A 203 0.09 -10.19 -12.45
N ILE A 204 0.26 -10.84 -13.60
CA ILE A 204 -0.40 -12.13 -13.90
C ILE A 204 0.01 -13.19 -12.89
N LYS A 205 1.32 -13.33 -12.63
CA LYS A 205 1.84 -14.29 -11.65
C LYS A 205 1.34 -13.97 -10.23
N ALA A 206 1.33 -12.69 -9.86
CA ALA A 206 0.85 -12.27 -8.55
C ALA A 206 -0.66 -12.57 -8.38
N MET A 207 -1.48 -12.35 -9.41
CA MET A 207 -2.90 -12.72 -9.44
C MET A 207 -3.10 -14.24 -9.28
N GLN A 208 -2.33 -15.07 -9.98
CA GLN A 208 -2.39 -16.52 -9.84
C GLN A 208 -2.05 -16.97 -8.41
N ASN A 209 -1.06 -16.36 -7.77
CA ASN A 209 -0.72 -16.64 -6.39
C ASN A 209 -1.84 -16.23 -5.41
N LEU A 210 -2.51 -15.11 -5.66
CA LEU A 210 -3.66 -14.66 -4.88
C LEU A 210 -4.86 -15.61 -5.03
N GLU A 211 -5.14 -16.05 -6.25
CA GLU A 211 -6.17 -17.05 -6.55
C GLU A 211 -5.88 -18.39 -5.88
N GLY A 212 -4.60 -18.79 -5.82
CA GLY A 212 -4.15 -19.99 -5.11
C GLY A 212 -4.50 -20.00 -3.62
N LEU A 213 -4.73 -18.84 -2.99
CA LEU A 213 -5.14 -18.78 -1.58
C LEU A 213 -6.52 -19.42 -1.35
N LEU A 214 -7.38 -19.46 -2.36
CA LEU A 214 -8.70 -20.10 -2.25
C LEU A 214 -8.63 -21.60 -1.97
N LEU A 215 -7.51 -22.24 -2.35
CA LEU A 215 -7.25 -23.66 -2.12
C LEU A 215 -6.36 -23.90 -0.90
N ASN A 216 -5.82 -22.84 -0.29
CA ASN A 216 -4.90 -22.95 0.84
C ASN A 216 -5.68 -23.03 2.15
N LYS A 217 -5.53 -24.15 2.87
CA LYS A 217 -6.21 -24.41 4.16
C LYS A 217 -5.95 -23.34 5.23
N GLN A 218 -4.83 -22.61 5.16
CA GLN A 218 -4.53 -21.52 6.10
C GLN A 218 -5.45 -20.31 5.93
N TYR A 219 -6.04 -20.13 4.75
CA TYR A 219 -6.86 -18.97 4.39
C TYR A 219 -8.36 -19.32 4.33
N VAL A 220 -8.77 -20.45 4.89
CA VAL A 220 -10.16 -20.93 4.81
C VAL A 220 -11.18 -19.93 5.38
N GLU A 221 -10.83 -19.26 6.48
CA GLU A 221 -11.67 -18.24 7.12
C GLU A 221 -11.71 -16.93 6.32
N LEU A 222 -10.73 -16.69 5.44
CA LEU A 222 -10.62 -15.49 4.61
C LEU A 222 -11.09 -15.73 3.17
N LYS A 223 -11.71 -16.88 2.86
CA LYS A 223 -12.07 -17.24 1.49
C LYS A 223 -12.95 -16.16 0.82
N GLY A 224 -13.94 -15.64 1.55
CA GLY A 224 -14.81 -14.56 1.06
C GLY A 224 -14.05 -13.26 0.77
N ASP A 225 -13.08 -12.93 1.62
CA ASP A 225 -12.21 -11.77 1.44
C ASP A 225 -11.32 -11.94 0.20
N VAL A 226 -10.73 -13.13 0.02
CA VAL A 226 -9.90 -13.45 -1.15
C VAL A 226 -10.71 -13.29 -2.44
N GLU A 227 -11.91 -13.86 -2.51
CA GLU A 227 -12.78 -13.74 -3.68
C GLU A 227 -13.16 -12.28 -3.98
N ARG A 228 -13.44 -11.48 -2.95
CA ARG A 228 -13.76 -10.06 -3.10
C ARG A 228 -12.56 -9.25 -3.58
N SER A 229 -11.37 -9.49 -3.03
CA SER A 229 -10.13 -8.86 -3.46
C SER A 229 -9.84 -9.15 -4.93
N ILE A 230 -10.02 -10.40 -5.37
CA ILE A 230 -9.87 -10.78 -6.77
C ILE A 230 -10.85 -10.00 -7.66
N ARG A 231 -12.12 -9.86 -7.25
CA ARG A 231 -13.11 -9.06 -8.01
C ARG A 231 -12.71 -7.59 -8.09
N LEU A 232 -12.31 -6.99 -6.97
CA LEU A 232 -11.90 -5.58 -6.92
C LEU A 232 -10.69 -5.31 -7.84
N ILE A 233 -9.68 -6.18 -7.82
CA ILE A 233 -8.46 -6.00 -8.62
C ILE A 233 -8.71 -6.21 -10.12
N ARG A 234 -9.61 -7.14 -10.47
CA ARG A 234 -9.97 -7.43 -11.86
C ARG A 234 -10.96 -6.44 -12.47
N ASP A 235 -11.61 -5.61 -11.65
CA ASP A 235 -12.54 -4.62 -12.15
C ASP A 235 -11.76 -3.50 -12.86
N SER A 236 -12.04 -3.32 -14.15
CA SER A 236 -11.43 -2.26 -14.96
C SER A 236 -11.76 -0.85 -14.46
N ALA A 237 -12.88 -0.67 -13.75
CA ALA A 237 -13.24 0.58 -13.11
C ALA A 237 -12.32 0.91 -11.92
N ASN A 238 -11.62 -0.09 -11.36
CA ASN A 238 -10.67 0.11 -10.29
C ASN A 238 -9.25 0.33 -10.83
N SER A 239 -8.71 1.49 -10.48
CA SER A 239 -7.37 1.93 -10.89
C SER A 239 -6.82 2.95 -9.89
N LEU A 240 -5.67 3.57 -10.13
CA LEU A 240 -5.01 4.39 -9.12
C LEU A 240 -5.86 5.59 -8.64
N HIS A 241 -6.76 6.13 -9.49
CA HIS A 241 -7.67 7.23 -9.10
C HIS A 241 -8.58 6.92 -7.91
N ASN A 242 -8.93 5.66 -7.68
CA ASN A 242 -9.75 5.23 -6.56
C ASN A 242 -9.00 4.28 -5.62
N ALA A 243 -7.66 4.31 -5.63
CA ALA A 243 -6.84 3.40 -4.84
C ALA A 243 -7.11 3.44 -3.33
N VAL A 244 -7.38 4.62 -2.77
CA VAL A 244 -7.72 4.73 -1.33
C VAL A 244 -9.02 3.98 -1.02
N VAL A 245 -10.04 4.10 -1.88
CA VAL A 245 -11.32 3.40 -1.75
C VAL A 245 -11.13 1.88 -1.87
N VAL A 246 -10.35 1.42 -2.85
CA VAL A 246 -10.06 -0.01 -3.03
C VAL A 246 -9.30 -0.57 -1.83
N ILE A 247 -8.23 0.11 -1.38
CA ILE A 247 -7.45 -0.31 -0.22
C ILE A 247 -8.29 -0.25 1.07
N GLY A 248 -9.18 0.73 1.17
CA GLY A 248 -10.21 0.84 2.20
C GLY A 248 -11.09 -0.38 2.28
N ALA A 249 -11.70 -0.77 1.16
CA ALA A 249 -12.53 -1.97 1.06
C ALA A 249 -11.76 -3.25 1.43
N LEU A 250 -10.50 -3.37 1.02
CA LEU A 250 -9.65 -4.51 1.38
C LEU A 250 -9.31 -4.53 2.88
N THR A 251 -9.12 -3.35 3.48
CA THR A 251 -8.72 -3.19 4.89
C THR A 251 -9.90 -3.36 5.84
N GLY A 252 -11.05 -2.78 5.52
CA GLY A 252 -12.23 -2.71 6.38
C GLY A 252 -12.86 -4.07 6.70
N GLU A 253 -12.60 -5.10 5.90
CA GLU A 253 -13.05 -6.47 6.20
C GLU A 253 -12.18 -7.13 7.31
N LEU A 254 -10.95 -6.65 7.49
CA LEU A 254 -9.95 -7.29 8.35
C LEU A 254 -9.68 -6.51 9.64
N TYR A 255 -9.80 -5.18 9.58
CA TYR A 255 -9.41 -4.26 10.63
C TYR A 255 -10.47 -3.16 10.81
N HIS A 256 -10.80 -2.87 12.06
CA HIS A 256 -11.92 -1.99 12.43
C HIS A 256 -11.50 -0.86 13.39
N GLN A 257 -10.20 -0.64 13.53
CA GLN A 257 -9.64 0.35 14.44
C GLN A 257 -10.00 1.75 13.94
N ARG A 258 -10.43 2.62 14.85
CA ARG A 258 -10.95 3.95 14.53
C ARG A 258 -9.99 4.83 13.73
N TYR A 259 -8.68 4.67 13.90
CA TYR A 259 -7.70 5.46 13.15
C TYR A 259 -7.66 5.11 11.64
N LEU A 260 -8.32 4.02 11.22
CA LEU A 260 -8.46 3.59 9.82
C LEU A 260 -9.66 4.22 9.09
N HIS A 261 -10.51 5.01 9.76
CA HIS A 261 -11.72 5.61 9.13
C HIS A 261 -11.41 6.38 7.84
N VAL A 262 -10.24 7.04 7.77
CA VAL A 262 -9.76 7.75 6.58
C VAL A 262 -9.64 6.87 5.33
N LEU A 263 -9.66 5.55 5.49
CA LEU A 263 -9.65 4.59 4.40
C LEU A 263 -11.04 4.01 4.12
N THR A 264 -11.94 3.98 5.11
CA THR A 264 -13.19 3.20 5.06
C THR A 264 -14.46 4.05 4.97
N GLU A 265 -14.34 5.38 4.99
CA GLU A 265 -15.43 6.35 4.86
C GLU A 265 -15.42 7.04 3.48
#